data_AF-A0A0C1GTY6-F1
#
_entry.id   AF-A0A0C1GTY6-F1
#
_cell.length_a   1.000
_cell.length_b   1.000
_cell.length_c   1.000
_cell.angle_alpha   90.00
_cell.angle_beta   90.00
_cell.angle_gamma   90.00
#
_symmetry.space_group_name_H-M   'P 1'
#
loop_
_entity.id
_entity.type
_entity.pdbx_description
1 polymer ?
#
loop_
_entity_poly.entity_id
_entity_poly.type
_entity_poly.pdbx_seq_one_letter_code
_entity_poly.pdbx_strand_id
1 'polypeptide(L)'
;ENDGPSGAAAIARALVLARNATCVMLCEETLLPAIRNTCQAAGLFPVTLEQAAIARADKSLATIVMLPYATEDAAGQAQAMQMLDDLQPDLLFSTERVGRNEYGVYHSMKGIDYGMGRARVDFLFDEALARGIPVVAVGDGGNEIGMGKVADHVTAHVPYGDSCQCGCGGGIGAVTGCDVLVT
;
A
#
# COMPACT_ATOMS: atom_id res chain seq x y z
N GLU A 1 -8.74 5.20 9.26
CA GLU A 1 -9.85 5.42 8.32
C GLU A 1 -10.40 4.07 7.90
N ASN A 2 -11.67 4.01 7.49
CA ASN A 2 -12.28 2.76 7.02
C ASN A 2 -12.18 2.61 5.50
N ASP A 3 -11.77 3.67 4.80
CA ASP A 3 -11.41 3.62 3.40
C ASP A 3 -10.05 2.97 3.19
N GLY A 4 -9.92 2.16 2.14
CA GLY A 4 -8.77 1.29 1.88
C GLY A 4 -9.01 -0.18 2.24
N PRO A 5 -9.14 -0.58 3.53
CA PRO A 5 -9.20 -2.00 3.92
C PRO A 5 -10.31 -2.82 3.23
N SER A 6 -11.49 -2.22 3.03
CA SER A 6 -12.61 -2.89 2.36
C SER A 6 -12.34 -3.08 0.86
N GLY A 7 -11.80 -2.07 0.19
CA GLY A 7 -11.35 -2.15 -1.20
C GLY A 7 -10.22 -3.17 -1.39
N ALA A 8 -9.23 -3.16 -0.50
CA ALA A 8 -8.13 -4.11 -0.50
C ALA A 8 -8.62 -5.57 -0.36
N ALA A 9 -9.55 -5.82 0.57
CA ALA A 9 -10.15 -7.14 0.75
C ALA A 9 -10.96 -7.59 -0.48
N ALA A 10 -11.73 -6.68 -1.08
CA ALA A 10 -12.51 -6.96 -2.29
C ALA A 10 -11.60 -7.32 -3.50
N ILE A 11 -10.54 -6.55 -3.73
CA ILE A 11 -9.58 -6.79 -4.81
C ILE A 11 -8.81 -8.08 -4.58
N ALA A 12 -8.27 -8.30 -3.37
CA ALA A 12 -7.57 -9.54 -3.05
C ALA A 12 -8.46 -10.77 -3.28
N ARG A 13 -9.73 -10.70 -2.88
CA ARG A 13 -10.70 -11.78 -3.12
C ARG A 13 -10.95 -12.00 -4.60
N ALA A 14 -11.12 -10.93 -5.38
CA ALA A 14 -11.30 -11.04 -6.83
C ALA A 14 -10.09 -11.71 -7.49
N LEU A 15 -8.87 -11.33 -7.11
CA LEU A 15 -7.63 -11.93 -7.64
C LEU A 15 -7.49 -13.41 -7.25
N VAL A 16 -7.77 -13.77 -6.00
CA VAL A 16 -7.76 -15.16 -5.53
C VAL A 16 -8.76 -16.00 -6.33
N LEU A 17 -10.00 -15.55 -6.47
CA LEU A 17 -11.05 -16.33 -7.16
C LEU A 17 -10.85 -16.39 -8.68
N ALA A 18 -10.46 -15.29 -9.31
CA ALA A 18 -10.35 -15.21 -10.76
C ALA A 18 -9.03 -15.78 -11.30
N ARG A 19 -7.94 -15.64 -10.53
CA ARG A 19 -6.58 -15.96 -11.00
C ARG A 19 -5.86 -16.98 -10.14
N ASN A 20 -6.48 -17.48 -9.06
CA ASN A 20 -5.83 -18.35 -8.09
C ASN A 20 -4.52 -17.72 -7.59
N ALA A 21 -4.52 -16.41 -7.39
CA ALA A 21 -3.35 -15.63 -6.97
C ALA A 21 -3.09 -15.78 -5.48
N THR A 22 -1.83 -15.87 -5.07
CA THR A 22 -1.46 -15.72 -3.66
C THR A 22 -1.34 -14.24 -3.36
N CYS A 23 -2.25 -13.70 -2.55
CA CYS A 23 -2.21 -12.30 -2.15
C CYS A 23 -1.50 -12.15 -0.80
N VAL A 24 -0.58 -11.16 -0.73
CA VAL A 24 0.10 -10.74 0.50
C VAL A 24 -0.31 -9.31 0.79
N MET A 25 -0.95 -9.08 1.94
CA MET A 25 -1.41 -7.78 2.38
C MET A 25 -0.49 -7.23 3.47
N LEU A 26 -0.11 -5.97 3.34
CA LEU A 26 0.84 -5.29 4.20
C LEU A 26 0.16 -4.14 4.94
N CYS A 27 0.41 -4.02 6.24
CA CYS A 27 0.01 -2.86 7.03
C CYS A 27 0.85 -2.74 8.30
N GLU A 28 0.57 -1.73 9.12
CA GLU A 28 1.07 -1.63 10.47
C GLU A 28 0.64 -2.84 11.32
N GLU A 29 1.53 -3.32 12.18
CA GLU A 29 1.23 -4.43 13.10
C GLU A 29 0.00 -4.16 13.97
N THR A 30 -0.15 -2.91 14.43
CA THR A 30 -1.27 -2.46 15.26
C THR A 30 -2.63 -2.51 14.54
N LEU A 31 -2.64 -2.48 13.20
CA LEU A 31 -3.85 -2.53 12.38
C LEU A 31 -4.19 -3.93 11.87
N LEU A 32 -3.25 -4.87 11.92
CA LEU A 32 -3.44 -6.24 11.43
C LEU A 32 -4.70 -6.91 12.00
N PRO A 33 -5.02 -6.85 13.31
CA PRO A 33 -6.22 -7.51 13.83
C PRO A 33 -7.53 -6.98 13.23
N ALA A 34 -7.63 -5.66 13.02
CA ALA A 34 -8.82 -5.03 12.46
C ALA A 34 -8.98 -5.35 10.96
N ILE A 35 -7.89 -5.27 10.20
CA ILE A 35 -7.90 -5.57 8.75
C ILE A 35 -8.15 -7.07 8.53
N ARG A 36 -7.64 -7.94 9.41
CA ARG A 36 -7.91 -9.38 9.37
C ARG A 36 -9.40 -9.69 9.40
N ASN A 37 -10.15 -9.03 10.29
CA ASN A 37 -11.60 -9.19 10.37
C ASN A 37 -12.30 -8.76 9.07
N THR A 38 -11.80 -7.70 8.43
CA THR A 38 -12.34 -7.21 7.14
C THR A 38 -12.11 -8.22 6.02
N CYS A 39 -10.90 -8.79 5.92
CA CYS A 39 -10.60 -9.85 4.95
C CYS A 39 -11.45 -11.11 5.20
N GLN A 40 -11.64 -11.51 6.46
CA GLN A 40 -12.50 -12.65 6.82
C GLN A 40 -13.97 -12.40 6.47
N ALA A 41 -14.48 -11.20 6.71
CA ALA A 41 -15.82 -10.82 6.30
C ALA A 41 -15.99 -10.83 4.76
N ALA A 42 -14.93 -10.53 4.01
CA ALA A 42 -14.91 -10.71 2.56
C ALA A 42 -14.83 -12.19 2.11
N GLY A 43 -14.65 -13.14 3.03
CA GLY A 43 -14.52 -14.56 2.72
C GLY A 43 -13.10 -14.99 2.35
N LEU A 44 -12.08 -14.24 2.77
CA LEU A 44 -10.68 -14.63 2.71
C LEU A 44 -10.23 -15.21 4.05
N PHE A 45 -9.41 -16.26 4.00
CA PHE A 45 -8.90 -16.93 5.19
C PHE A 45 -7.43 -16.53 5.43
N PRO A 46 -7.13 -15.82 6.54
CA PRO A 46 -5.77 -15.43 6.89
C PRO A 46 -4.92 -16.65 7.23
N VAL A 47 -3.80 -16.82 6.52
CA VAL A 47 -2.92 -17.99 6.63
C VAL A 47 -1.43 -17.60 6.49
N THR A 48 -0.53 -18.55 6.72
CA THR A 48 0.90 -18.37 6.39
C THR A 48 1.15 -18.52 4.88
N LEU A 49 2.32 -18.11 4.40
CA LEU A 49 2.73 -18.32 2.99
C LEU A 49 2.71 -19.81 2.59
N GLU A 50 3.21 -20.69 3.46
CA GLU A 50 3.20 -22.13 3.24
C GLU A 50 1.77 -22.67 3.09
N GLN A 51 0.88 -22.28 4.00
CA GLN A 51 -0.54 -22.67 3.95
C GLN A 51 -1.26 -22.11 2.73
N ALA A 52 -0.94 -20.87 2.32
CA ALA A 52 -1.48 -20.29 1.10
C ALA A 52 -1.04 -21.06 -0.14
N ALA A 53 0.21 -21.51 -0.20
CA ALA A 53 0.73 -22.33 -1.29
C ALA A 53 0.01 -23.69 -1.39
N ILE A 54 -0.24 -24.34 -0.25
CA ILE A 54 -1.01 -25.59 -0.18
C ILE A 54 -2.45 -25.37 -0.69
N ALA A 55 -3.15 -24.38 -0.12
CA ALA A 55 -4.55 -24.08 -0.49
C ALA A 55 -4.71 -23.65 -1.95
N ARG A 56 -3.71 -22.98 -2.52
CA ARG A 56 -3.68 -22.61 -3.94
C ARG A 56 -3.51 -23.83 -4.85
N ALA A 57 -2.68 -24.80 -4.43
CA ALA A 57 -2.39 -25.99 -5.22
C ALA A 57 -3.61 -26.92 -5.35
N ASP A 58 -4.38 -27.09 -4.27
CA ASP A 58 -5.58 -27.93 -4.25
C ASP A 58 -6.89 -27.16 -4.48
N LYS A 59 -6.82 -25.82 -4.52
CA LYS A 59 -7.96 -24.89 -4.68
C LYS A 59 -9.02 -25.05 -3.58
N SER A 60 -8.59 -25.45 -2.38
CA SER A 60 -9.49 -25.72 -1.24
C SER A 60 -10.05 -24.46 -0.58
N LEU A 61 -9.31 -23.35 -0.61
CA LEU A 61 -9.64 -22.17 0.21
C LEU A 61 -9.18 -20.87 -0.45
N ALA A 62 -10.01 -19.83 -0.36
CA ALA A 62 -9.60 -18.48 -0.73
C ALA A 62 -8.77 -17.87 0.41
N THR A 63 -7.47 -17.73 0.21
CA THR A 63 -6.52 -17.36 1.27
C THR A 63 -6.00 -15.93 1.13
N ILE A 64 -5.55 -15.36 2.26
CA ILE A 64 -4.80 -14.10 2.31
C ILE A 64 -3.64 -14.27 3.27
N VAL A 65 -2.45 -13.84 2.86
CA VAL A 65 -1.31 -13.71 3.77
C VAL A 65 -1.26 -12.27 4.25
N MET A 66 -1.02 -12.06 5.54
CA MET A 66 -0.95 -10.71 6.12
C MET A 66 0.35 -10.56 6.90
N LEU A 67 1.15 -9.55 6.55
CA LEU A 67 2.45 -9.32 7.16
C LEU A 67 2.55 -7.86 7.65
N PRO A 68 3.19 -7.63 8.81
CA PRO A 68 3.51 -6.28 9.24
C PRO A 68 4.58 -5.67 8.33
N TYR A 69 4.60 -4.35 8.25
CA TYR A 69 5.64 -3.61 7.55
C TYR A 69 6.29 -2.55 8.46
N ALA A 70 7.59 -2.34 8.29
CA ALA A 70 8.40 -1.50 9.15
C ALA A 70 7.93 -0.03 9.15
N THR A 71 8.07 0.63 10.28
CA THR A 71 7.67 2.03 10.49
C THR A 71 8.84 3.01 10.45
N GLU A 72 10.07 2.52 10.37
CA GLU A 72 11.29 3.31 10.25
C GLU A 72 11.87 3.21 8.84
N ASP A 73 12.42 4.30 8.32
CA ASP A 73 12.79 4.40 6.89
C ASP A 73 13.82 3.36 6.46
N ALA A 74 14.94 3.24 7.19
CA ALA A 74 15.99 2.28 6.87
C ALA A 74 15.50 0.82 6.94
N ALA A 75 14.62 0.52 7.89
CA ALA A 75 14.02 -0.80 8.02
C ALA A 75 12.99 -1.06 6.90
N GLY A 76 12.21 -0.05 6.52
CA GLY A 76 11.26 -0.11 5.41
C GLY A 76 11.94 -0.34 4.06
N GLN A 77 13.09 0.31 3.82
CA GLN A 77 13.89 0.09 2.61
C GLN A 77 14.51 -1.32 2.59
N ALA A 78 15.07 -1.77 3.71
CA ALA A 78 15.62 -3.12 3.81
C ALA A 78 14.55 -4.19 3.60
N GLN A 79 13.38 -4.01 4.22
CA GLN A 79 12.25 -4.91 4.08
C GLN A 79 11.70 -4.92 2.64
N ALA A 80 11.69 -3.77 1.95
CA ALA A 80 11.28 -3.70 0.54
C ALA A 80 12.10 -4.63 -0.34
N MET A 81 13.43 -4.50 -0.28
CA MET A 81 14.36 -5.31 -1.08
C MET A 81 14.18 -6.80 -0.76
N GLN A 82 14.16 -7.16 0.52
CA GLN A 82 13.99 -8.54 0.96
C GLN A 82 12.66 -9.14 0.49
N MET A 83 11.55 -8.42 0.65
CA MET A 83 10.24 -8.93 0.24
C MET A 83 10.15 -9.13 -1.27
N LEU A 84 10.72 -8.24 -2.08
CA LEU A 84 10.69 -8.39 -3.54
C LEU A 84 11.61 -9.53 -4.01
N ASP A 85 12.73 -9.76 -3.32
CA ASP A 85 13.61 -10.91 -3.58
C ASP A 85 12.93 -12.25 -3.22
N ASP A 86 12.30 -12.31 -2.04
CA ASP A 86 11.70 -13.53 -1.52
C ASP A 86 10.37 -13.88 -2.20
N LEU A 87 9.52 -12.88 -2.45
CA LEU A 87 8.15 -13.09 -2.97
C LEU A 87 8.06 -13.02 -4.50
N GLN A 88 8.97 -12.30 -5.15
CA GLN A 88 9.00 -12.09 -6.60
C GLN A 88 7.60 -11.79 -7.18
N PRO A 89 6.89 -10.74 -6.70
CA PRO A 89 5.49 -10.53 -7.03
C PRO A 89 5.29 -10.14 -8.50
N ASP A 90 4.19 -10.62 -9.10
CA ASP A 90 3.78 -10.23 -10.46
C ASP A 90 3.18 -8.81 -10.54
N LEU A 91 2.70 -8.29 -9.41
CA LEU A 91 1.96 -7.02 -9.31
C LEU A 91 1.99 -6.51 -7.86
N LEU A 92 2.15 -5.20 -7.69
CA LEU A 92 1.82 -4.50 -6.45
C LEU A 92 0.53 -3.69 -6.64
N PHE A 93 -0.31 -3.68 -5.61
CA PHE A 93 -1.58 -2.96 -5.60
C PHE A 93 -1.69 -2.12 -4.32
N SER A 94 -1.86 -0.81 -4.47
CA SER A 94 -2.11 0.13 -3.38
C SER A 94 -3.56 0.62 -3.39
N THR A 95 -4.16 0.83 -2.23
CA THR A 95 -5.48 1.48 -2.08
C THR A 95 -5.53 2.29 -0.81
N GLU A 96 -5.83 3.58 -0.94
CA GLU A 96 -5.93 4.55 0.16
C GLU A 96 -4.75 4.51 1.14
N ARG A 97 -3.56 4.30 0.59
CA ARG A 97 -2.34 4.19 1.38
C ARG A 97 -1.49 5.43 1.20
N VAL A 98 -1.39 6.24 2.25
CA VAL A 98 -0.56 7.44 2.21
C VAL A 98 0.91 7.13 2.02
N GLY A 99 1.52 7.87 1.08
CA GLY A 99 2.95 7.88 0.78
C GLY A 99 3.63 9.15 1.28
N ARG A 100 4.96 9.15 1.29
CA ARG A 100 5.74 10.32 1.67
C ARG A 100 5.71 11.40 0.58
N ASN A 101 5.84 12.66 0.98
CA ASN A 101 6.12 13.76 0.07
C ASN A 101 7.62 13.84 -0.29
N GLU A 102 8.01 14.86 -1.06
CA GLU A 102 9.40 15.07 -1.51
C GLU A 102 10.40 15.27 -0.37
N TYR A 103 9.93 15.65 0.82
CA TYR A 103 10.72 15.83 2.03
C TYR A 103 10.69 14.60 2.96
N GLY A 104 10.09 13.48 2.52
CA GLY A 104 9.99 12.26 3.32
C GLY A 104 8.90 12.29 4.40
N VAL A 105 8.01 13.29 4.37
CA VAL A 105 6.97 13.49 5.38
C VAL A 105 5.63 12.93 4.89
N TYR A 106 4.93 12.23 5.77
CA TYR A 106 3.59 11.68 5.50
C TYR A 106 2.56 12.68 6.02
N HIS A 107 1.68 13.15 5.14
CA HIS A 107 0.71 14.17 5.47
C HIS A 107 -0.71 13.65 5.46
N SER A 108 -1.53 14.13 6.39
CA SER A 108 -2.98 14.05 6.23
C SER A 108 -3.47 15.08 5.22
N MET A 109 -4.72 14.97 4.77
CA MET A 109 -5.37 15.99 3.92
C MET A 109 -5.48 17.37 4.57
N LYS A 110 -5.19 17.49 5.87
CA LYS A 110 -5.08 18.79 6.56
C LYS A 110 -3.68 19.38 6.47
N GLY A 111 -2.73 18.80 5.73
CA GLY A 111 -1.36 19.30 5.68
C GLY A 111 -0.57 19.11 6.97
N ILE A 112 -1.01 18.22 7.86
CA ILE A 112 -0.36 17.92 9.14
C ILE A 112 0.45 16.64 9.00
N ASP A 113 1.67 16.66 9.53
CA ASP A 113 2.50 15.45 9.65
C ASP A 113 1.85 14.44 10.60
N TYR A 114 1.71 13.22 10.11
CA TYR A 114 1.19 12.08 10.87
C TYR A 114 1.92 10.78 10.50
N GLY A 115 3.20 10.89 10.15
CA GLY A 115 4.06 9.76 9.78
C GLY A 115 4.48 8.88 10.96
N MET A 116 4.29 9.34 12.21
CA MET A 116 4.66 8.57 13.41
C MET A 116 3.91 7.24 13.46
N GLY A 117 4.65 6.13 13.55
CA GLY A 117 4.09 4.77 13.61
C GLY A 117 3.45 4.28 12.31
N ARG A 118 3.58 5.02 11.21
CA ARG A 118 3.04 4.64 9.91
C ARG A 118 4.00 3.70 9.18
N ALA A 119 3.50 2.60 8.65
CA ALA A 119 4.33 1.68 7.88
C ALA A 119 4.86 2.36 6.59
N ARG A 120 6.16 2.22 6.34
CA ARG A 120 6.92 2.82 5.24
C ARG A 120 6.80 2.01 3.95
N VAL A 121 5.57 1.60 3.64
CA VAL A 121 5.24 0.67 2.55
C VAL A 121 5.52 1.28 1.18
N ASP A 122 5.48 2.60 1.05
CA ASP A 122 5.83 3.34 -0.16
C ASP A 122 7.23 3.03 -0.69
N PHE A 123 8.22 2.72 0.17
CA PHE A 123 9.53 2.23 -0.29
C PHE A 123 9.45 0.91 -1.07
N LEU A 124 8.52 0.01 -0.73
CA LEU A 124 8.28 -1.23 -1.47
C LEU A 124 7.80 -0.93 -2.89
N PHE A 125 6.94 0.07 -3.04
CA PHE A 125 6.41 0.49 -4.33
C PHE A 125 7.45 1.19 -5.20
N ASP A 126 8.30 2.04 -4.62
CA ASP A 126 9.40 2.66 -5.35
C ASP A 126 10.40 1.61 -5.87
N GLU A 127 10.76 0.64 -5.02
CA GLU A 127 11.68 -0.44 -5.39
C GLU A 127 11.05 -1.36 -6.46
N ALA A 128 9.75 -1.65 -6.36
CA ALA A 128 9.04 -2.41 -7.38
C ALA A 128 9.06 -1.72 -8.74
N LEU A 129 8.79 -0.41 -8.79
CA LEU A 129 8.90 0.39 -10.02
C LEU A 129 10.33 0.37 -10.57
N ALA A 130 11.34 0.52 -9.71
CA ALA A 130 12.75 0.46 -10.12
C ALA A 130 13.13 -0.91 -10.74
N ARG A 131 12.50 -1.99 -10.27
CA ARG A 131 12.66 -3.36 -10.80
C ARG A 131 11.76 -3.68 -12.00
N GLY A 132 10.90 -2.75 -12.41
CA GLY A 132 9.94 -2.97 -13.50
C GLY A 132 8.79 -3.92 -13.14
N ILE A 133 8.50 -4.09 -11.85
CA ILE A 133 7.33 -4.83 -11.38
C ILE A 133 6.11 -3.91 -11.50
N PRO A 134 5.01 -4.34 -12.15
CA PRO A 134 3.83 -3.51 -12.33
C PRO A 134 3.25 -2.99 -11.01
N VAL A 135 2.85 -1.72 -11.00
CA VAL A 135 2.18 -1.05 -9.88
C VAL A 135 0.84 -0.48 -10.30
N VAL A 136 -0.21 -0.90 -9.60
CA VAL A 136 -1.55 -0.29 -9.67
C VAL A 136 -1.84 0.40 -8.34
N ALA A 137 -2.39 1.60 -8.40
CA ALA A 137 -2.72 2.38 -7.21
C ALA A 137 -4.11 3.02 -7.30
N VAL A 138 -4.76 3.11 -6.15
CA VAL A 138 -6.02 3.82 -5.94
C VAL A 138 -5.82 4.83 -4.82
N GLY A 139 -6.26 6.06 -5.05
CA GLY A 139 -6.33 7.11 -4.03
C GLY A 139 -7.31 8.20 -4.46
N ASP A 140 -7.74 9.02 -3.51
CA ASP A 140 -8.67 10.12 -3.78
C ASP A 140 -8.20 11.49 -3.23
N GLY A 141 -7.16 11.52 -2.41
CA GLY A 141 -6.69 12.73 -1.73
C GLY A 141 -5.51 13.44 -2.39
N GLY A 142 -4.62 12.71 -3.05
CA GLY A 142 -3.36 13.23 -3.63
C GLY A 142 -2.12 12.94 -2.77
N ASN A 143 -2.30 12.51 -1.52
CA ASN A 143 -1.24 12.10 -0.59
C ASN A 143 -1.03 10.57 -0.57
N GLU A 144 -1.72 9.81 -1.42
CA GLU A 144 -1.61 8.36 -1.52
C GLU A 144 -0.49 7.90 -2.47
N ILE A 145 0.11 6.74 -2.16
CA ILE A 145 0.95 5.98 -3.08
C ILE A 145 0.25 5.89 -4.43
N GLY A 146 0.95 6.28 -5.50
CA GLY A 146 0.41 6.34 -6.86
C GLY A 146 0.17 7.78 -7.34
N MET A 147 -0.17 8.69 -6.43
CA MET A 147 -0.49 10.09 -6.76
C MET A 147 0.70 10.89 -7.27
N GLY A 148 1.93 10.41 -7.08
CA GLY A 148 3.12 10.95 -7.74
C GLY A 148 3.01 10.96 -9.27
N LYS A 149 2.16 10.10 -9.86
CA LYS A 149 1.86 10.10 -11.30
C LYS A 149 1.16 11.39 -11.78
N VAL A 150 0.45 12.07 -10.90
CA VAL A 150 -0.30 13.31 -11.18
C VAL A 150 0.12 14.44 -10.25
N ALA A 151 1.40 14.45 -9.83
CA ALA A 151 1.94 15.40 -8.86
C ALA A 151 1.63 16.87 -9.21
N ASP A 152 1.78 17.26 -10.49
CA ASP A 152 1.47 18.63 -10.94
C ASP A 152 0.01 19.02 -10.67
N HIS A 153 -0.93 18.09 -10.85
CA HIS A 153 -2.34 18.32 -10.55
C HIS A 153 -2.60 18.40 -9.05
N VAL A 154 -1.94 17.56 -8.26
CA VAL A 154 -2.02 17.61 -6.79
C VAL A 154 -1.53 18.98 -6.30
N THR A 155 -0.35 19.41 -6.74
CA THR A 155 0.22 20.72 -6.37
C THR A 155 -0.68 21.88 -6.78
N ALA A 156 -1.30 21.83 -7.97
CA ALA A 156 -2.10 22.94 -8.48
C ALA A 156 -3.53 23.01 -7.91
N HIS A 157 -4.11 21.90 -7.48
CA HIS A 157 -5.56 21.80 -7.24
C HIS A 157 -5.98 21.21 -5.90
N VAL A 158 -5.09 20.50 -5.21
CA VAL A 158 -5.41 19.90 -3.92
C VAL A 158 -5.07 20.89 -2.80
N PRO A 159 -5.95 21.10 -1.80
CA PRO A 159 -5.61 21.89 -0.62
C PRO A 159 -4.31 21.40 0.02
N TYR A 160 -3.39 22.33 0.31
CA TYR A 160 -2.05 22.04 0.83
C TYR A 160 -1.14 21.24 -0.14
N GLY A 161 -1.50 21.13 -1.41
CA GLY A 161 -0.74 20.43 -2.44
C GLY A 161 0.63 21.04 -2.75
N ASP A 162 0.78 22.35 -2.56
CA ASP A 162 2.02 23.12 -2.74
C ASP A 162 2.67 23.52 -1.40
N SER A 163 1.86 23.81 -0.38
CA SER A 163 2.32 24.22 0.95
C SER A 163 1.53 23.57 2.07
N CYS A 164 2.19 22.68 2.83
CA CYS A 164 1.63 22.05 4.02
C CYS A 164 1.67 22.95 5.27
N GLN A 165 1.19 22.42 6.40
CA GLN A 165 1.17 23.09 7.71
C GLN A 165 2.25 22.57 8.68
N CYS A 166 3.02 21.53 8.32
CA CYS A 166 3.98 20.89 9.23
C CYS A 166 5.34 21.61 9.31
N GLY A 167 5.62 22.53 8.39
CA GLY A 167 6.87 23.27 8.32
C GLY A 167 7.99 22.59 7.53
N CYS A 168 7.73 21.47 6.83
CA CYS A 168 8.74 20.81 5.99
C CYS A 168 9.15 21.60 4.74
N GLY A 169 8.35 22.60 4.34
CA GLY A 169 8.61 23.44 3.17
C GLY A 169 7.99 22.94 1.86
N GLY A 170 7.34 21.78 1.86
CA GLY A 170 6.62 21.23 0.70
C GLY A 170 5.11 21.09 0.91
N GLY A 171 4.44 20.48 -0.07
CA GLY A 171 3.03 20.12 -0.02
C GLY A 171 2.76 18.71 0.49
N ILE A 172 1.49 18.30 0.45
CA ILE A 172 1.04 16.97 0.92
C ILE A 172 1.23 15.84 -0.10
N GLY A 173 1.48 16.19 -1.36
CA GLY A 173 1.47 15.23 -2.46
C GLY A 173 2.49 14.11 -2.27
N ALA A 174 2.05 12.86 -2.41
CA ALA A 174 2.94 11.72 -2.36
C ALA A 174 3.82 11.65 -3.61
N VAL A 175 5.09 11.25 -3.45
CA VAL A 175 6.03 11.17 -4.57
C VAL A 175 6.04 9.81 -5.27
N THR A 176 5.61 8.76 -4.59
CA THR A 176 5.56 7.42 -5.18
C THR A 176 4.53 7.38 -6.32
N GLY A 177 5.00 7.03 -7.51
CA GLY A 177 4.19 6.91 -8.72
C GLY A 177 3.52 5.54 -8.87
N CYS A 178 3.00 5.27 -10.07
CA CYS A 178 2.45 3.98 -10.46
C CYS A 178 2.33 3.85 -11.99
N ASP A 179 2.16 2.62 -12.47
CA ASP A 179 1.85 2.35 -13.89
C ASP A 179 0.38 2.65 -14.21
N VAL A 180 -0.53 2.35 -13.30
CA VAL A 180 -1.96 2.65 -13.43
C VAL A 180 -2.47 3.31 -12.14
N LEU A 181 -3.05 4.50 -12.29
CA LEU A 181 -3.72 5.22 -11.23
C LEU A 181 -5.24 5.18 -11.46
N VAL A 182 -6.00 4.90 -10.41
CA VAL A 182 -7.46 5.11 -10.35
C VAL A 182 -7.72 6.23 -9.34
N THR A 183 -8.28 7.35 -9.82
CA THR A 183 -8.55 8.57 -9.05
C THR A 183 -9.72 9.34 -9.65
#